data_AF-A0AAE4B3R8-F1
#
_entry.id   AF-A0AAE4B3R8-F1
#
_cell.length_a   1.000
_cell.length_b   1.000
_cell.length_c   1.000
_cell.angle_alpha   90.00
_cell.angle_beta   90.00
_cell.angle_gamma   90.00
#
_symmetry.space_group_name_H-M   'P 1'
#
loop_
_entity.id
_entity.type
_entity.pdbx_description
1 polymer ?
#
loop_
_entity_poly.entity_id
_entity_poly.type
_entity_poly.pdbx_seq_one_letter_code
_entity_poly.pdbx_strand_id
1 'polypeptide(L)'
;MISIVASELYRFATIRSVWLSVIVVVAASYAVSWFGAAFWGLIVGAGTFAVTANVVGSQFAHRTMVLTYLARPNRLVVLAGQIIASAIVGALIAVVSAIGVRDQPGLVVAGLSAVPVIAIFAAALATIVRRPLWLILGFTGWLIIVEGAIFQLDYPLPVTMFLASISGKPEQLVKFCAWTAGALAVAIGLARRDVTD
;
A
#
# COMPACT_ATOMS: atom_id res chain seq x y z
N MET A 1 1.01 -21.37 -4.84
CA MET A 1 1.09 -20.02 -4.24
C MET A 1 2.42 -19.34 -4.54
N ILE A 2 3.56 -19.97 -4.24
CA ILE A 2 4.91 -19.41 -4.48
C ILE A 2 5.09 -18.92 -5.91
N SER A 3 4.64 -19.68 -6.92
CA SER A 3 4.73 -19.26 -8.32
C SER A 3 3.98 -17.97 -8.65
N ILE A 4 2.86 -17.70 -7.96
CA ILE A 4 2.07 -16.47 -8.17
C ILE A 4 2.80 -15.30 -7.54
N VAL A 5 3.27 -15.45 -6.30
CA VAL A 5 4.06 -14.42 -5.62
C VAL A 5 5.32 -14.09 -6.43
N ALA A 6 6.05 -15.11 -6.91
CA ALA A 6 7.22 -14.92 -7.75
C ALA A 6 6.89 -14.19 -9.05
N SER A 7 5.78 -14.54 -9.71
CA SER A 7 5.32 -13.86 -10.92
C SER A 7 4.95 -12.39 -10.66
N GLU A 8 4.31 -12.10 -9.52
CA GLU A 8 3.97 -10.72 -9.15
C GLU A 8 5.22 -9.92 -8.81
N LEU A 9 6.15 -10.47 -8.02
CA LEU A 9 7.42 -9.83 -7.71
C LEU A 9 8.25 -9.57 -8.97
N TYR A 10 8.30 -10.53 -9.90
CA TYR A 10 8.94 -10.35 -11.19
C TYR A 10 8.32 -9.19 -11.98
N ARG A 11 6.99 -9.05 -11.92
CA ARG A 11 6.27 -7.93 -12.54
C ARG A 11 6.66 -6.59 -11.93
N PHE A 12 6.66 -6.49 -10.60
CA PHE A 12 7.15 -5.30 -9.88
C PHE A 12 8.59 -4.95 -10.30
N ALA A 13 9.45 -5.97 -10.44
CA ALA A 13 10.86 -5.79 -10.82
C ALA A 13 11.08 -5.45 -12.30
N THR A 14 10.14 -5.76 -13.20
CA THR A 14 10.35 -5.58 -14.65
C THR A 14 9.76 -4.27 -15.16
N ILE A 15 8.71 -3.74 -14.52
CA ILE A 15 8.05 -2.52 -14.98
C ILE A 15 8.92 -1.29 -14.64
N ARG A 16 9.45 -0.61 -15.67
CA ARG A 16 10.30 0.58 -15.51
C ARG A 16 9.62 1.73 -14.74
N SER A 17 8.32 1.96 -14.95
CA SER A 17 7.59 3.01 -14.26
C SER A 17 7.44 2.75 -12.75
N VAL A 18 7.46 1.49 -12.32
CA VAL A 18 7.49 1.12 -10.90
C VAL A 18 8.82 1.55 -10.29
N TRP A 19 9.94 1.25 -10.94
CA TRP A 19 11.26 1.69 -10.48
C TRP A 19 11.38 3.20 -10.41
N LEU A 20 10.91 3.93 -11.43
CA LEU A 20 10.88 5.39 -11.38
C LEU A 20 10.06 5.89 -10.19
N SER A 21 8.90 5.29 -9.91
CA SER A 21 8.07 5.66 -8.77
C SER A 21 8.76 5.35 -7.43
N VAL A 22 9.40 4.18 -7.31
CA VAL A 22 10.17 3.80 -6.11
C VAL A 22 11.35 4.76 -5.90
N ILE A 23 12.10 5.09 -6.95
CA ILE A 23 13.21 6.06 -6.87
C ILE A 23 12.69 7.42 -6.40
N VAL A 24 11.57 7.90 -6.95
CA VAL A 24 10.96 9.17 -6.53
C VAL A 24 10.53 9.11 -5.08
N VAL A 25 9.86 8.04 -4.64
CA VAL A 25 9.44 7.87 -3.23
C VAL A 25 10.65 7.84 -2.30
N VAL A 26 11.69 7.08 -2.65
CA VAL A 26 12.90 6.98 -1.87
C VAL A 26 13.60 8.35 -1.81
N ALA A 27 13.85 9.01 -2.95
CA ALA A 27 14.47 10.32 -2.99
C ALA A 27 13.68 11.38 -2.20
N ALA A 28 12.34 11.40 -2.33
CA ALA A 28 11.47 12.28 -1.55
C ALA A 28 11.55 11.94 -0.06
N SER A 29 11.58 10.66 0.32
CA SER A 29 11.69 10.26 1.72
C SER A 29 13.00 10.72 2.35
N TYR A 30 14.11 10.71 1.60
CA TYR A 30 15.40 11.26 2.03
C TYR A 30 15.35 12.79 2.12
N ALA A 31 14.73 13.47 1.15
CA ALA A 31 14.64 14.93 1.16
C ALA A 31 13.82 15.44 2.37
N VAL A 32 12.78 14.69 2.77
CA VAL A 32 11.90 15.09 3.87
C VAL A 32 12.33 14.48 5.21
N SER A 33 13.26 13.51 5.25
CA SER A 33 13.74 12.92 6.51
C SER A 33 14.42 13.94 7.42
N TRP A 34 14.96 15.04 6.87
CA TRP A 34 15.46 16.19 7.65
C TRP A 34 14.42 16.82 8.56
N PHE A 35 13.12 16.70 8.25
CA PHE A 35 12.03 17.20 9.10
C PHE A 35 11.61 16.20 10.18
N GLY A 36 12.24 15.03 10.23
CA GLY A 36 12.02 14.00 11.24
C GLY A 36 11.42 12.71 10.69
N ALA A 37 11.48 11.65 11.49
CA ALA A 37 11.04 10.31 11.10
C ALA A 37 9.53 10.21 10.83
N ALA A 38 8.70 11.07 11.42
CA ALA A 38 7.27 11.11 11.12
C ALA A 38 6.98 11.51 9.67
N PHE A 39 7.68 12.53 9.15
CA PHE A 39 7.54 12.94 7.76
C PHE A 39 8.11 11.91 6.78
N TRP A 40 9.23 11.27 7.13
CA TRP A 40 9.73 10.12 6.38
C TRP A 40 8.65 9.04 6.25
N GLY A 41 8.05 8.62 7.37
CA GLY A 41 7.04 7.56 7.36
C GLY A 41 5.77 7.93 6.59
N LEU A 42 5.37 9.21 6.60
CA LEU A 42 4.28 9.73 5.76
C LEU A 42 4.60 9.55 4.27
N ILE A 43 5.78 10.03 3.82
CA ILE A 43 6.18 9.94 2.40
C ILE A 43 6.32 8.49 1.95
N VAL A 44 6.96 7.67 2.78
CA VAL A 44 7.13 6.23 2.50
C VAL A 44 5.78 5.54 2.47
N GLY A 45 4.90 5.77 3.45
CA GLY A 45 3.57 5.18 3.50
C GLY A 45 2.70 5.55 2.31
N ALA A 46 2.59 6.84 2.01
CA ALA A 46 1.81 7.35 0.87
C ALA A 46 2.41 6.89 -0.48
N GLY A 47 3.73 6.90 -0.59
CA GLY A 47 4.45 6.41 -1.76
C GLY A 47 4.23 4.92 -1.99
N THR A 48 4.39 4.10 -0.96
CA THR A 48 4.10 2.66 -1.00
C THR A 48 2.64 2.41 -1.36
N PHE A 49 1.69 3.14 -0.77
CA PHE A 49 0.29 3.06 -1.14
C PHE A 49 0.09 3.32 -2.64
N ALA A 50 0.62 4.43 -3.16
CA ALA A 50 0.47 4.81 -4.56
C ALA A 50 1.11 3.80 -5.52
N VAL A 51 2.33 3.33 -5.22
CA VAL A 51 3.04 2.31 -6.02
C VAL A 51 2.22 1.02 -6.05
N THR A 52 1.80 0.52 -4.90
CA THR A 52 1.03 -0.73 -4.82
C THR A 52 -0.34 -0.60 -5.49
N ALA A 53 -1.07 0.48 -5.21
CA ALA A 53 -2.36 0.76 -5.82
C ALA A 53 -2.27 0.82 -7.35
N ASN A 54 -1.21 1.45 -7.87
CA ASN A 54 -1.00 1.55 -9.31
C ASN A 54 -0.64 0.20 -9.93
N VAL A 55 0.29 -0.56 -9.34
CA VAL A 55 0.69 -1.88 -9.88
C VAL A 55 -0.49 -2.85 -9.86
N VAL A 56 -1.18 -3.00 -8.73
CA VAL A 56 -2.32 -3.92 -8.62
C VAL A 56 -3.48 -3.42 -9.49
N GLY A 57 -3.81 -2.13 -9.43
CA GLY A 57 -4.89 -1.53 -10.21
C GLY A 57 -4.67 -1.60 -11.73
N SER A 58 -3.42 -1.46 -12.19
CA SER A 58 -3.08 -1.57 -13.61
C SER A 58 -3.41 -2.95 -14.20
N GLN A 59 -3.44 -4.01 -13.37
CA GLN A 59 -3.78 -5.35 -13.83
C GLN A 59 -5.24 -5.46 -14.24
N PHE A 60 -6.12 -4.75 -13.52
CA PHE A 60 -7.52 -4.61 -13.87
C PHE A 60 -7.68 -3.70 -15.09
N ALA A 61 -7.00 -2.54 -15.12
CA ALA A 61 -7.08 -1.59 -16.22
C ALA A 61 -6.63 -2.19 -17.57
N HIS A 62 -5.55 -2.98 -17.58
CA HIS A 62 -5.02 -3.64 -18.78
C HIS A 62 -5.59 -5.04 -19.03
N ARG A 63 -6.59 -5.48 -18.23
CA ARG A 63 -7.23 -6.80 -18.32
C ARG A 63 -6.27 -8.01 -18.21
N THR A 64 -5.01 -7.79 -17.80
CA THR A 64 -4.04 -8.87 -17.59
C THR A 64 -4.46 -9.79 -16.45
N MET A 65 -5.28 -9.29 -15.52
CA MET A 65 -5.87 -10.08 -14.44
C MET A 65 -6.73 -11.24 -14.97
N VAL A 66 -7.39 -11.08 -16.12
CA VAL A 66 -8.22 -12.13 -16.73
C VAL A 66 -7.37 -13.33 -17.10
N LEU A 67 -6.19 -13.11 -17.69
CA LEU A 67 -5.25 -14.18 -18.05
C LEU A 67 -4.76 -14.93 -16.82
N THR A 68 -4.51 -14.21 -15.72
CA THR A 68 -4.09 -14.83 -14.46
C THR A 68 -5.20 -15.70 -13.87
N TYR A 69 -6.46 -15.27 -13.95
CA TYR A 69 -7.59 -16.08 -13.51
C TYR A 69 -7.88 -17.28 -14.43
N LEU A 70 -7.62 -17.18 -15.73
CA LEU A 70 -7.69 -18.33 -16.64
C LEU A 70 -6.61 -19.37 -16.32
N ALA A 71 -5.39 -18.94 -16.02
CA ALA A 71 -4.30 -19.83 -15.63
C ALA A 71 -4.48 -20.42 -14.22
N ARG A 72 -5.20 -19.73 -13.34
CA ARG A 72 -5.45 -20.14 -11.94
C ARG A 72 -6.92 -19.85 -11.58
N PRO A 73 -7.83 -20.85 -11.67
CA PRO A 73 -9.27 -20.63 -11.50
C PRO A 73 -9.65 -20.17 -10.08
N ASN A 74 -8.81 -20.43 -9.08
CA ASN A 74 -9.05 -19.97 -7.72
C ASN A 74 -8.63 -18.50 -7.55
N ARG A 75 -9.61 -17.60 -7.75
CA ARG A 75 -9.41 -16.14 -7.67
C ARG A 75 -8.84 -15.67 -6.32
N LEU A 76 -9.19 -16.35 -5.22
CA LEU A 76 -8.70 -16.01 -3.87
C LEU A 76 -7.20 -16.28 -3.72
N VAL A 77 -6.69 -17.33 -4.38
CA VAL A 77 -5.27 -17.67 -4.35
C VAL A 77 -4.44 -16.63 -5.10
N VAL A 78 -5.00 -16.05 -6.17
CA VAL A 78 -4.35 -14.94 -6.90
C VAL A 78 -4.35 -13.67 -6.04
N LEU A 79 -5.48 -13.30 -5.45
CA LEU A 79 -5.58 -12.16 -4.53
C LEU A 79 -4.58 -12.29 -3.37
N ALA A 80 -4.51 -13.46 -2.74
CA ALA A 80 -3.54 -13.71 -1.67
C ALA A 80 -2.09 -13.56 -2.16
N GLY A 81 -1.79 -14.02 -3.38
CA GLY A 81 -0.48 -13.82 -4.01
C GLY A 81 -0.12 -12.34 -4.21
N GLN A 82 -1.07 -11.54 -4.70
CA GLN A 82 -0.90 -10.09 -4.88
C GLN A 82 -0.71 -9.36 -3.55
N ILE A 83 -1.47 -9.74 -2.52
CA ILE A 83 -1.35 -9.19 -1.16
C ILE A 83 0.05 -9.48 -0.59
N ILE A 84 0.50 -10.72 -0.66
CA ILE A 84 1.82 -11.13 -0.16
C ILE A 84 2.94 -10.39 -0.92
N ALA A 85 2.86 -10.35 -2.26
CA ALA A 85 3.85 -9.63 -3.06
C ALA A 85 3.87 -8.12 -2.72
N SER A 86 2.69 -7.51 -2.54
CA SER A 86 2.57 -6.10 -2.14
C SER A 86 3.17 -5.82 -0.77
N ALA A 87 2.95 -6.71 0.21
CA ALA A 87 3.54 -6.60 1.54
C ALA A 87 5.07 -6.69 1.49
N ILE A 88 5.62 -7.62 0.69
CA ILE A 88 7.07 -7.77 0.48
C ILE A 88 7.65 -6.51 -0.15
N VAL A 89 7.04 -5.99 -1.22
CA VAL A 89 7.50 -4.76 -1.89
C VAL A 89 7.42 -3.56 -0.95
N GLY A 90 6.33 -3.43 -0.19
CA GLY A 90 6.19 -2.38 0.82
C GLY A 90 7.29 -2.45 1.88
N ALA A 91 7.59 -3.64 2.39
CA ALA A 91 8.70 -3.86 3.32
C ALA A 91 10.05 -3.47 2.72
N LEU A 92 10.32 -3.84 1.46
CA LEU A 92 11.57 -3.48 0.78
C LEU A 92 11.70 -1.96 0.60
N ILE A 93 10.62 -1.26 0.21
CA ILE A 93 10.62 0.21 0.11
C ILE A 93 10.91 0.83 1.47
N ALA A 94 10.28 0.34 2.54
CA ALA A 94 10.50 0.83 3.90
C ALA A 94 11.96 0.63 4.35
N VAL A 95 12.53 -0.56 4.11
CA VAL A 95 13.92 -0.87 4.48
C VAL A 95 14.90 0.02 3.72
N VAL A 96 14.75 0.15 2.39
CA VAL A 96 15.67 0.95 1.55
C VAL A 96 15.60 2.44 1.89
N SER A 97 14.40 2.96 2.16
CA SER A 97 14.22 4.37 2.55
C SER A 97 14.67 4.66 3.99
N ALA A 98 14.59 3.68 4.90
CA ALA A 98 14.99 3.85 6.29
C ALA A 98 16.51 4.07 6.48
N ILE A 99 17.34 3.67 5.52
CA ILE A 99 18.81 3.82 5.59
C ILE A 99 19.23 5.30 5.81
N GLY A 100 18.40 6.25 5.40
CA GLY A 100 18.61 7.69 5.60
C GLY A 100 18.22 8.25 6.95
N VAL A 101 17.50 7.50 7.79
CA VAL A 101 16.94 7.99 9.04
C VAL A 101 17.78 7.45 10.20
N ARG A 102 18.49 8.33 10.92
CA ARG A 102 19.41 7.93 12.00
C ARG A 102 18.97 8.36 13.39
N ASP A 103 18.13 9.37 13.48
CA ASP A 103 17.93 10.09 14.75
C ASP A 103 16.87 9.45 15.65
N GLN A 104 16.00 8.58 15.12
CA GLN A 104 14.83 8.03 15.84
C GLN A 104 14.56 6.56 15.48
N PRO A 105 15.39 5.61 15.97
CA PRO A 105 15.30 4.19 15.60
C PRO A 105 13.95 3.56 15.98
N GLY A 106 13.32 4.00 17.07
CA GLY A 106 11.99 3.51 17.46
C GLY A 106 10.90 3.81 16.42
N LEU A 107 10.93 5.01 15.83
CA LEU A 107 9.97 5.40 14.78
C LEU A 107 10.27 4.69 13.45
N VAL A 108 11.54 4.40 13.18
CA VAL A 108 11.93 3.56 12.03
C VAL A 108 11.34 2.16 12.17
N VAL A 109 11.47 1.52 13.35
CA VAL A 109 10.88 0.19 13.60
C VAL A 109 9.35 0.23 13.46
N ALA A 110 8.70 1.27 13.99
CA ALA A 110 7.27 1.46 13.83
C ALA A 110 6.88 1.56 12.34
N GLY A 111 7.61 2.37 11.55
CA GLY A 111 7.46 2.48 10.11
C GLY A 111 7.64 1.15 9.37
N LEU A 112 8.69 0.39 9.69
CA LEU A 112 8.96 -0.92 9.09
C LEU A 112 7.83 -1.92 9.31
N SER A 113 7.09 -1.80 10.42
CA SER A 113 5.91 -2.63 10.68
C SER A 113 4.63 -2.13 10.00
N ALA A 114 4.42 -0.81 9.92
CA ALA A 114 3.20 -0.22 9.39
C ALA A 114 3.18 -0.15 7.85
N VAL A 115 4.32 0.08 7.20
CA VAL A 115 4.41 0.26 5.75
C VAL A 115 3.98 -0.99 4.95
N PRO A 116 4.32 -2.23 5.36
CA PRO A 116 3.77 -3.43 4.73
C PRO A 116 2.24 -3.50 4.86
N VAL A 117 1.67 -3.04 5.97
CA VAL A 117 0.21 -3.07 6.19
C VAL A 117 -0.50 -2.08 5.26
N ILE A 118 0.03 -0.87 5.06
CA ILE A 118 -0.57 0.08 4.10
C ILE A 118 -0.44 -0.42 2.65
N ALA A 119 0.61 -1.19 2.33
CA ALA A 119 0.71 -1.86 1.03
C ALA A 119 -0.42 -2.91 0.84
N ILE A 120 -0.69 -3.73 1.87
CA ILE A 120 -1.81 -4.68 1.85
C ILE A 120 -3.14 -3.95 1.69
N PHE A 121 -3.34 -2.86 2.44
CA PHE A 121 -4.52 -2.02 2.34
C PHE A 121 -4.71 -1.46 0.93
N ALA A 122 -3.64 -0.93 0.32
CA ALA A 122 -3.63 -0.42 -1.04
C ALA A 122 -4.01 -1.50 -2.07
N ALA A 123 -3.44 -2.70 -1.93
CA ALA A 123 -3.75 -3.83 -2.81
C ALA A 123 -5.22 -4.29 -2.70
N ALA A 124 -5.75 -4.30 -1.48
CA ALA A 124 -7.16 -4.61 -1.23
C ALA A 124 -8.07 -3.56 -1.87
N LEU A 125 -7.80 -2.26 -1.64
CA LEU A 125 -8.58 -1.18 -2.25
C LEU A 125 -8.47 -1.17 -3.78
N ALA A 126 -7.29 -1.49 -4.35
CA ALA A 126 -7.12 -1.59 -5.80
C ALA A 126 -7.98 -2.70 -6.40
N THR A 127 -8.18 -3.81 -5.67
CA THR A 127 -9.08 -4.90 -6.06
C THR A 127 -10.56 -4.50 -6.02
N ILE A 128 -10.92 -3.61 -5.09
CA ILE A 128 -12.28 -3.07 -4.93
C ILE A 128 -12.59 -2.06 -6.03
N VAL A 129 -11.73 -1.04 -6.19
CA VAL A 129 -11.97 0.11 -7.08
C VAL A 129 -11.64 -0.23 -8.54
N ARG A 130 -10.67 -1.12 -8.79
CA ARG A 130 -10.22 -1.58 -10.12
C ARG A 130 -9.74 -0.48 -11.08
N ARG A 131 -9.74 0.78 -10.65
CA ARG A 131 -9.27 1.95 -11.43
C ARG A 131 -8.22 2.71 -10.62
N PRO A 132 -6.91 2.54 -10.92
CA PRO A 132 -5.84 3.05 -10.07
C PRO A 132 -5.86 4.58 -9.92
N LEU A 133 -6.15 5.31 -10.99
CA LEU A 133 -6.21 6.77 -10.95
C LEU A 133 -7.34 7.28 -10.03
N TRP A 134 -8.51 6.64 -10.07
CA TRP A 134 -9.63 6.98 -9.18
C TRP A 134 -9.32 6.63 -7.73
N LEU A 135 -8.63 5.51 -7.48
CA LEU A 135 -8.20 5.14 -6.14
C LEU A 135 -7.19 6.14 -5.57
N ILE A 136 -6.18 6.53 -6.34
CA ILE A 136 -5.17 7.50 -5.88
C ILE A 136 -5.81 8.86 -5.64
N LEU A 137 -6.60 9.38 -6.59
CA LEU A 137 -7.29 10.67 -6.43
C LEU A 137 -8.29 10.64 -5.26
N GLY A 138 -9.04 9.55 -5.12
CA GLY A 138 -9.99 9.35 -4.03
C GLY A 138 -9.29 9.27 -2.67
N PHE A 139 -8.17 8.55 -2.58
CA PHE A 139 -7.38 8.46 -1.35
C PHE A 139 -6.76 9.80 -0.97
N THR A 140 -6.18 10.52 -1.93
CA THR A 140 -5.63 11.88 -1.71
C THR A 140 -6.73 12.86 -1.31
N GLY A 141 -7.87 12.84 -2.00
CA GLY A 141 -9.02 13.67 -1.65
C GLY A 141 -9.57 13.35 -0.26
N TRP A 142 -9.68 12.07 0.08
CA TRP A 142 -10.08 11.62 1.42
C TRP A 142 -9.11 12.11 2.49
N LEU A 143 -7.81 11.93 2.28
CA LEU A 143 -6.78 12.41 3.19
C LEU A 143 -6.89 13.90 3.45
N ILE A 144 -7.00 14.72 2.41
CA ILE A 144 -6.97 16.19 2.53
C ILE A 144 -8.29 16.69 3.13
N ILE A 145 -9.42 16.21 2.62
CA ILE A 145 -10.74 16.76 2.95
C ILE A 145 -11.26 16.13 4.24
N VAL A 146 -11.34 14.80 4.29
CA VAL A 146 -11.98 14.10 5.40
C VAL A 146 -11.05 14.06 6.59
N GLU A 147 -9.86 13.49 6.42
CA GLU A 147 -8.95 13.31 7.56
C GLU A 147 -8.27 14.63 7.97
N GLY A 148 -7.83 15.43 7.00
CA GLY A 148 -7.13 16.69 7.25
C GLY A 148 -8.06 17.85 7.62
N ALA A 149 -9.01 18.20 6.75
CA ALA A 149 -9.82 19.41 6.95
C ALA A 149 -10.98 19.23 7.94
N ILE A 150 -11.74 18.13 7.82
CA ILE A 150 -12.94 17.90 8.66
C ILE A 150 -12.54 17.39 10.04
N PHE A 151 -11.70 16.36 10.10
CA PHE A 151 -11.38 15.67 11.34
C PHE A 151 -10.03 16.02 11.95
N GLN A 152 -9.23 16.85 11.29
CA GLN A 152 -7.94 17.36 11.79
C GLN A 152 -6.98 16.28 12.29
N LEU A 153 -7.08 15.07 11.73
CA LEU A 153 -6.31 13.88 12.14
C LEU A 153 -6.53 13.45 13.61
N ASP A 154 -7.68 13.79 14.20
CA ASP A 154 -8.03 13.38 15.57
C ASP A 154 -8.85 12.08 15.62
N TYR A 155 -9.64 11.82 14.58
CA TYR A 155 -10.52 10.66 14.54
C TYR A 155 -9.81 9.38 14.09
N PRO A 156 -10.32 8.20 14.50
CA PRO A 156 -9.69 6.90 14.23
C PRO A 156 -9.82 6.39 12.80
N LEU A 157 -9.49 7.24 11.83
CA LEU A 157 -9.57 6.99 10.40
C LEU A 157 -8.31 6.28 9.88
N PRO A 158 -8.36 5.63 8.70
CA PRO A 158 -7.28 4.78 8.22
C PRO A 158 -5.92 5.49 8.14
N VAL A 159 -5.86 6.70 7.56
CA VAL A 159 -4.57 7.38 7.40
C VAL A 159 -4.08 7.93 8.72
N THR A 160 -4.98 8.48 9.53
CA THR A 160 -4.69 8.97 10.88
C THR A 160 -4.12 7.85 11.75
N MET A 161 -4.71 6.66 11.69
CA MET A 161 -4.25 5.48 12.41
C MET A 161 -2.89 4.99 11.91
N PHE A 162 -2.68 5.00 10.59
CA PHE A 162 -1.38 4.73 10.02
C PHE A 162 -0.33 5.75 10.49
N LEU A 163 -0.61 7.05 10.42
CA LEU A 163 0.29 8.12 10.85
C LEU A 163 0.60 8.03 12.35
N ALA A 164 -0.41 7.82 13.18
CA ALA A 164 -0.22 7.64 14.61
C ALA A 164 0.62 6.38 14.92
N SER A 165 0.47 5.31 14.12
CA SER A 165 1.28 4.10 14.28
C SER A 165 2.76 4.34 13.98
N ILE A 166 3.09 5.05 12.90
CA ILE A 166 4.48 5.38 12.55
C ILE A 166 5.09 6.43 13.49
N SER A 167 4.26 7.22 14.17
CA SER A 167 4.68 8.14 15.24
C SER A 167 4.90 7.45 16.60
N GLY A 168 4.91 6.11 16.65
CA GLY A 168 5.30 5.34 17.83
C GLY A 168 4.15 4.94 18.75
N LYS A 169 2.89 4.98 18.28
CA LYS A 169 1.72 4.49 19.03
C LYS A 169 1.29 3.11 18.51
N PRO A 170 1.82 1.98 19.04
CA PRO A 170 1.60 0.64 18.48
C PRO A 170 0.13 0.19 18.54
N GLU A 171 -0.64 0.67 19.51
CA GLU A 171 -2.10 0.45 19.59
C GLU A 171 -2.87 0.91 18.35
N GLN A 172 -2.37 1.94 17.66
CA GLN A 172 -2.99 2.47 16.45
C GLN A 172 -2.70 1.58 15.24
N LEU A 173 -1.59 0.83 15.26
CA LEU A 173 -1.32 -0.20 14.24
C LEU A 173 -2.39 -1.29 14.27
N VAL A 174 -2.84 -1.70 15.47
CA VAL A 174 -3.92 -2.70 15.61
C VAL A 174 -5.21 -2.21 14.99
N LYS A 175 -5.57 -0.95 15.21
CA LYS A 175 -6.77 -0.33 14.62
C LYS A 175 -6.63 -0.16 13.11
N PHE A 176 -5.44 0.18 12.62
CA PHE A 176 -5.17 0.22 11.18
C PHE A 176 -5.24 -1.17 10.53
N CYS A 177 -4.76 -2.21 11.22
CA CYS A 177 -4.94 -3.60 10.81
C CYS A 177 -6.43 -3.99 10.75
N ALA A 178 -7.28 -3.47 11.65
CA ALA A 178 -8.73 -3.70 11.57
C ALA A 178 -9.36 -3.07 10.31
N TRP A 179 -8.97 -1.83 9.96
CA TRP A 179 -9.36 -1.21 8.68
C TRP A 179 -8.87 -2.03 7.48
N THR A 180 -7.64 -2.54 7.57
CA THR A 180 -7.04 -3.39 6.53
C THR A 180 -7.80 -4.71 6.38
N ALA A 181 -8.17 -5.33 7.49
CA ALA A 181 -8.99 -6.54 7.50
C ALA A 181 -10.39 -6.29 6.91
N GLY A 182 -11.01 -5.15 7.21
CA GLY A 182 -12.28 -4.75 6.60
C GLY A 182 -12.17 -4.60 5.08
N ALA A 183 -11.14 -3.89 4.60
CA ALA A 183 -10.88 -3.77 3.17
C ALA A 183 -10.61 -5.13 2.50
N LEU A 184 -9.86 -6.02 3.16
CA LEU A 184 -9.64 -7.38 2.67
C LEU A 184 -10.91 -8.21 2.58
N ALA A 185 -11.80 -8.13 3.59
CA ALA A 185 -13.07 -8.84 3.59
C ALA A 185 -13.95 -8.39 2.40
N VAL A 186 -14.01 -7.08 2.14
CA VAL A 186 -14.71 -6.52 0.98
C VAL A 186 -14.04 -6.97 -0.32
N ALA A 187 -12.71 -6.92 -0.42
CA ALA A 187 -11.97 -7.38 -1.58
C ALA A 187 -12.20 -8.87 -1.88
N ILE A 188 -12.25 -9.73 -0.86
CA ILE A 188 -12.59 -11.16 -1.00
C ILE A 188 -14.01 -11.36 -1.54
N GLY A 189 -14.97 -10.60 -1.02
CA GLY A 189 -16.35 -10.63 -1.51
C GLY A 189 -16.45 -10.19 -2.98
N LEU A 190 -15.73 -9.13 -3.36
CA LEU A 190 -15.75 -8.57 -4.70
C LEU A 190 -14.86 -9.32 -5.70
N ALA A 191 -13.86 -10.07 -5.26
CA ALA A 191 -13.01 -10.90 -6.13
C ALA A 191 -13.83 -12.00 -6.85
N ARG A 192 -14.98 -12.38 -6.28
CA ARG A 192 -15.92 -13.32 -6.92
C ARG A 192 -16.72 -12.71 -8.06
N ARG A 193 -16.85 -11.38 -8.12
CA ARG A 193 -17.54 -10.70 -9.24
C ARG A 193 -16.71 -10.79 -10.50
N ASP A 194 -17.37 -10.87 -11.64
CA ASP A 194 -16.68 -10.90 -12.92
C ASP A 194 -15.83 -9.66 -13.16
N VAL A 195 -14.79 -9.87 -13.95
CA VAL A 195 -13.63 -8.97 -14.12
C VAL A 195 -13.78 -8.15 -15.41
N THR A 196 -14.78 -8.48 -16.23
CA THR A 196 -15.09 -7.84 -17.50
C THR A 196 -15.85 -6.53 -17.37
N ASP A 197 -16.40 -6.25 -16.18
CA ASP A 197 -17.14 -5.03 -15.82
C ASP A 197 -16.25 -4.06 -15.02
#